data_AF-A0AAW2HPX9-F1
#
_entry.id   AF-A0AAW2HPX9-F1
#
_cell.length_a   1.000
_cell.length_b   1.000
_cell.length_c   1.000
_cell.angle_alpha   90.00
_cell.angle_beta   90.00
_cell.angle_gamma   90.00
#
_symmetry.space_group_name_H-M   'P 1'
#
loop_
_entity.id
_entity.type
_entity.pdbx_description
1 polymer ?
#
loop_
_entity_poly.entity_id
_entity_poly.type
_entity_poly.pdbx_seq_one_letter_code
_entity_poly.pdbx_strand_id
1 'polypeptide(L)'
;MELLKLLLTCFSETMFQPPSAVKTTPNKWIQYVTSAENRHALPMFTSLLNTVCAYDPVGLGVPYNHILFSDTSEPLVDTALQILIVTLDHDTSQGDESVTPDNLFINYLSRIHRDEDFQFVLGGFTRLLNNPLVQTYLPNSTKKVQFHQELLVFFWKLCDYNKKFLYYVLKSSDVLDILVPILYHLNDSRADQSRVGLMHIGVFILLLLSGERNFGVRLNKPYTATVPMDIPVFTGTHADFLIIVFHKIITTGHQRLQPLFDCLLTILVNVSPYLKTLSMVASTKLLHLLEAFSTPWFLFSAPANNHLIFFLLEIFNNIIQYQFDGNSNLVYTIIRKRQVFHSLANLPTDYGSITKSLSKKSRRHLQSSSDNGKSSSDGPSMEGSKPALPAEPGTLKASILDTPGIEKMTEQESAYPLNSLNNQSEVLTNHNVETIPSRDDIIFEDDVFSEESKEGKNLEKSKSMPNVQSSPKNGSRSEGNTPARSLHRAVSQKGGLRVSDSVVNQSSSVWTPTVEWVQSWKSKLPLQTIMRLLQVLVPQVEKICIDKGLTDESEILKFLQHGTLVGLLPVPHPILIRKYQANGGTTAWFRTYIWGVVYLRNVDPPIWFDTDVKLFEIQRV
;
A
#
# COMPACT_ATOMS: atom_id res chain seq x y z
N MET A 1 -14.47 -11.23 30.72
CA MET A 1 -14.83 -11.73 29.37
C MET A 1 -16.29 -11.43 29.06
N GLU A 2 -17.26 -12.12 29.66
CA GLU A 2 -18.69 -12.01 29.27
C GLU A 2 -19.27 -10.60 29.13
N LEU A 3 -18.95 -9.67 30.03
CA LEU A 3 -19.39 -8.26 29.90
C LEU A 3 -18.90 -7.59 28.61
N LEU A 4 -17.72 -7.95 28.12
CA LEU A 4 -17.20 -7.48 26.82
C LEU A 4 -17.93 -8.16 25.66
N LYS A 5 -18.23 -9.47 25.74
CA LYS A 5 -19.04 -10.16 24.73
C LYS A 5 -20.46 -9.56 24.64
N LEU A 6 -21.06 -9.20 25.78
CA LEU A 6 -22.34 -8.50 25.83
C LEU A 6 -22.27 -7.11 25.15
N LEU A 7 -21.25 -6.31 25.46
CA LEU A 7 -21.03 -5.01 24.80
C LEU A 7 -20.84 -5.17 23.27
N LEU A 8 -20.02 -6.13 22.84
CA LEU A 8 -19.81 -6.45 21.43
C LEU A 8 -21.11 -6.88 20.74
N THR A 9 -21.98 -7.63 21.44
CA THR A 9 -23.32 -7.98 20.97
C THR A 9 -24.19 -6.74 20.80
N CYS A 10 -24.20 -5.81 21.76
CA CYS A 10 -24.93 -4.53 21.62
C CYS A 10 -24.39 -3.69 20.44
N PHE A 11 -23.08 -3.69 20.20
CA PHE A 11 -22.47 -2.96 19.08
C PHE A 11 -22.83 -3.57 17.71
N SER A 12 -23.36 -4.79 17.62
CA SER A 12 -23.69 -5.44 16.36
C SER A 12 -24.89 -4.86 15.59
N GLU A 13 -25.54 -3.78 16.07
CA GLU A 13 -26.58 -3.02 15.36
C GLU A 13 -26.24 -2.75 13.87
N THR A 14 -24.97 -2.48 13.59
CA THR A 14 -24.44 -2.23 12.23
C THR A 14 -24.48 -3.45 11.31
N MET A 15 -24.49 -4.68 11.83
CA MET A 15 -24.56 -5.93 11.04
C MET A 15 -25.94 -6.18 10.44
N PHE A 16 -26.99 -5.66 11.07
CA PHE A 16 -28.39 -5.84 10.67
C PHE A 16 -28.88 -4.79 9.66
N GLN A 17 -27.97 -3.93 9.19
CA GLN A 17 -28.22 -2.90 8.18
C GLN A 17 -27.49 -3.26 6.87
N PRO A 18 -28.10 -3.04 5.69
CA PRO A 18 -27.40 -3.23 4.42
C PRO A 18 -26.31 -2.16 4.24
N PRO A 19 -25.21 -2.43 3.52
CA PRO A 19 -24.06 -1.51 3.37
C PRO A 19 -24.41 -0.07 2.90
N SER A 20 -25.53 0.11 2.21
CA SER A 20 -26.04 1.40 1.76
C SER A 20 -26.66 2.25 2.89
N ALA A 21 -27.31 1.64 3.88
CA ALA A 21 -27.98 2.33 5.00
C ALA A 21 -27.02 2.66 6.17
N VAL A 22 -25.88 1.97 6.24
CA VAL A 22 -24.85 2.08 7.29
C VAL A 22 -24.17 3.47 7.37
N LYS A 23 -24.45 4.37 6.41
CA LYS A 23 -24.04 5.78 6.43
C LYS A 23 -25.09 6.75 7.00
N THR A 24 -26.35 6.34 7.09
CA THR A 24 -27.47 7.21 7.52
C THR A 24 -27.91 6.98 8.96
N THR A 25 -27.39 5.95 9.63
CA THR A 25 -27.85 5.53 10.96
C THR A 25 -26.65 5.27 11.88
N PRO A 26 -26.33 6.21 12.80
CA PRO A 26 -25.25 5.99 13.77
C PRO A 26 -25.63 4.88 14.76
N ASN A 27 -24.61 4.18 15.27
CA ASN A 27 -24.75 3.05 16.17
C ASN A 27 -24.83 3.60 17.60
N LYS A 28 -26.02 3.58 18.18
CA LYS A 28 -26.30 4.33 19.42
C LYS A 28 -25.52 3.79 20.61
N TRP A 29 -25.27 2.48 20.62
CA TRP A 29 -24.46 1.83 21.65
C TRP A 29 -23.00 2.28 21.59
N ILE A 30 -22.38 2.27 20.41
CA ILE A 30 -20.99 2.76 20.26
C ILE A 30 -20.92 4.26 20.54
N GLN A 31 -21.90 5.05 20.04
CA GLN A 31 -21.95 6.49 20.26
C GLN A 31 -21.99 6.83 21.76
N TYR A 32 -22.88 6.19 22.54
CA TYR A 32 -22.94 6.42 24.00
C TYR A 32 -21.68 5.92 24.72
N VAL A 33 -21.18 4.73 24.37
CA VAL A 33 -19.97 4.14 24.98
C VAL A 33 -18.72 4.99 24.76
N THR A 34 -18.66 5.72 23.64
CA THR A 34 -17.54 6.60 23.28
C THR A 34 -17.80 8.09 23.56
N SER A 35 -18.95 8.48 24.12
CA SER A 35 -19.28 9.89 24.38
C SER A 35 -18.72 10.41 25.72
N ALA A 36 -18.78 11.73 25.91
CA ALA A 36 -18.47 12.39 27.17
C ALA A 36 -19.47 12.10 28.31
N GLU A 37 -20.64 11.53 28.01
CA GLU A 37 -21.60 11.09 29.03
C GLU A 37 -21.09 9.84 29.76
N ASN A 38 -20.32 8.99 29.06
CA ASN A 38 -19.65 7.86 29.67
C ASN A 38 -18.39 8.31 30.44
N ARG A 39 -18.56 8.63 31.73
CA ARG A 39 -17.47 8.93 32.68
C ARG A 39 -16.35 7.87 32.75
N HIS A 40 -16.58 6.66 32.24
CA HIS A 40 -15.60 5.57 32.20
C HIS A 40 -14.92 5.39 30.83
N ALA A 41 -15.19 6.25 29.85
CA ALA A 41 -14.64 6.15 28.50
C ALA A 41 -13.10 6.09 28.47
N LEU A 42 -12.40 7.01 29.14
CA LEU A 42 -10.93 7.01 29.20
C LEU A 42 -10.35 5.78 29.92
N PRO A 43 -10.78 5.42 31.15
CA PRO A 43 -10.34 4.18 31.81
C PRO A 43 -10.60 2.91 30.99
N MET A 44 -11.72 2.86 30.26
CA MET A 44 -12.06 1.71 29.42
C MET A 44 -11.16 1.63 28.19
N PHE A 45 -10.97 2.74 27.47
CA PHE A 45 -10.05 2.83 26.33
C PHE A 45 -8.62 2.40 26.71
N THR A 46 -8.07 2.94 27.80
CA THR A 46 -6.71 2.59 28.25
C THR A 46 -6.61 1.16 28.76
N SER A 47 -7.64 0.65 29.46
CA SER A 47 -7.66 -0.75 29.92
C SER A 47 -7.69 -1.74 28.75
N LEU A 48 -8.51 -1.46 27.72
CA LEU A 48 -8.57 -2.28 26.51
C LEU A 48 -7.22 -2.25 25.76
N LEU A 49 -6.66 -1.06 25.52
CA LEU A 49 -5.36 -0.87 24.86
C LEU A 49 -4.24 -1.62 25.60
N ASN A 50 -4.15 -1.45 26.91
CA ASN A 50 -3.14 -2.12 27.74
C ASN A 50 -3.34 -3.64 27.77
N THR A 51 -4.59 -4.13 27.79
CA THR A 51 -4.88 -5.58 27.75
C THR A 51 -4.31 -6.21 26.48
N VAL A 52 -4.48 -5.57 25.32
CA VAL A 52 -3.92 -6.05 24.06
C VAL A 52 -2.40 -5.89 24.01
N CYS A 53 -1.88 -4.69 24.24
CA CYS A 53 -0.45 -4.39 24.04
C CYS A 53 0.47 -5.02 25.10
N ALA A 54 -0.04 -5.40 26.28
CA ALA A 54 0.72 -6.13 27.31
C ALA A 54 0.66 -7.66 27.16
N TYR A 55 -0.23 -8.24 26.35
CA TYR A 55 -0.40 -9.70 26.28
C TYR A 55 0.86 -10.40 25.74
N ASP A 56 1.31 -11.44 26.42
CA ASP A 56 2.39 -12.32 25.99
C ASP A 56 1.87 -13.77 25.84
N PRO A 57 1.80 -14.31 24.62
CA PRO A 57 1.36 -15.69 24.37
C PRO A 57 2.41 -16.75 24.73
N VAL A 58 3.64 -16.36 25.09
CA VAL A 58 4.70 -17.28 25.52
C VAL A 58 4.73 -17.39 27.05
N GLY A 59 4.64 -16.27 27.76
CA GLY A 59 4.56 -16.20 29.21
C GLY A 59 5.88 -16.57 29.88
N LEU A 60 5.94 -17.71 30.57
CA LEU A 60 7.13 -18.14 31.32
C LEU A 60 8.33 -18.58 30.45
N GLY A 61 8.22 -18.52 29.11
CA GLY A 61 9.29 -18.97 28.20
C GLY A 61 9.47 -20.48 28.09
N VAL A 62 8.71 -21.27 28.86
CA VAL A 62 8.86 -22.73 28.95
C VAL A 62 8.12 -23.44 27.80
N PRO A 63 8.74 -24.43 27.12
CA PRO A 63 8.05 -25.30 26.17
C PRO A 63 6.78 -25.94 26.75
N TYR A 64 5.70 -25.97 25.95
CA TYR A 64 4.39 -26.55 26.29
C TYR A 64 3.66 -25.91 27.49
N ASN A 65 4.09 -24.73 27.95
CA ASN A 65 3.43 -23.95 29.00
C ASN A 65 1.91 -23.82 28.79
N HIS A 66 1.47 -23.57 27.55
CA HIS A 66 0.07 -23.42 27.16
C HIS A 66 -0.76 -24.73 27.13
N ILE A 67 -0.13 -25.89 27.32
CA ILE A 67 -0.80 -27.20 27.49
C ILE A 67 -0.93 -27.52 28.99
N LEU A 68 0.07 -27.12 29.78
CA LEU A 68 0.09 -27.33 31.24
C LEU A 68 -0.80 -26.34 32.00
N PHE A 69 -0.98 -25.13 31.47
CA PHE A 69 -1.77 -24.07 32.09
C PHE A 69 -2.78 -23.47 31.11
N SER A 70 -4.05 -23.43 31.53
CA SER A 70 -5.14 -22.82 30.75
C SER A 70 -5.01 -21.30 30.71
N ASP A 71 -4.60 -20.75 29.57
CA ASP A 71 -4.50 -19.32 29.37
C ASP A 71 -5.89 -18.66 29.22
N THR A 72 -6.37 -18.08 30.32
CA THR A 72 -7.62 -17.30 30.39
C THR A 72 -7.49 -15.88 29.84
N SER A 73 -6.28 -15.44 29.44
CA SER A 73 -6.01 -14.07 29.00
C SER A 73 -6.29 -13.90 27.52
N GLU A 74 -5.92 -14.85 26.65
CA GLU A 74 -6.17 -14.73 25.19
C GLU A 74 -7.65 -14.45 24.84
N PRO A 75 -8.65 -15.14 25.41
CA PRO A 75 -10.06 -14.85 25.11
C PRO A 75 -10.51 -13.44 25.55
N LEU A 76 -9.89 -12.90 26.60
CA LEU A 76 -10.12 -11.52 27.04
C LEU A 76 -9.46 -10.51 26.07
N VAL A 77 -8.24 -10.80 25.63
CA VAL A 77 -7.45 -9.99 24.68
C VAL A 77 -8.15 -9.91 23.33
N ASP A 78 -8.63 -11.03 22.81
CA ASP A 78 -9.37 -11.10 21.55
C ASP A 78 -10.67 -10.27 21.63
N THR A 79 -11.48 -10.48 22.66
CA THR A 79 -12.72 -9.68 22.86
C THR A 79 -12.41 -8.18 23.05
N ALA A 80 -11.31 -7.83 23.73
CA ALA A 80 -10.89 -6.44 23.92
C ALA A 80 -10.43 -5.78 22.61
N LEU A 81 -9.67 -6.51 21.79
CA LEU A 81 -9.21 -6.07 20.47
C LEU A 81 -10.38 -5.87 19.51
N GLN A 82 -11.34 -6.79 19.48
CA GLN A 82 -12.57 -6.67 18.68
C GLN A 82 -13.38 -5.42 19.07
N ILE A 83 -13.52 -5.12 20.38
CA ILE A 83 -14.15 -3.88 20.86
C ILE A 83 -13.38 -2.64 20.42
N LEU A 84 -12.05 -2.62 20.54
CA LEU A 84 -11.24 -1.48 20.08
C LEU A 84 -11.46 -1.23 18.59
N ILE A 85 -11.42 -2.26 17.75
CA ILE A 85 -11.59 -2.13 16.30
C ILE A 85 -13.00 -1.63 15.95
N VAL A 86 -14.04 -2.20 16.56
CA VAL A 86 -15.44 -1.80 16.33
C VAL A 86 -15.71 -0.37 16.80
N THR A 87 -15.22 0.02 17.98
CA THR A 87 -15.39 1.39 18.51
C THR A 87 -14.59 2.43 17.72
N LEU A 88 -13.41 2.06 17.20
CA LEU A 88 -12.60 2.90 16.29
C LEU A 88 -13.07 2.86 14.82
N ASP A 89 -14.08 2.07 14.46
CA ASP A 89 -14.73 2.19 13.15
C ASP A 89 -15.93 3.13 13.15
N HIS A 90 -16.47 3.47 14.32
CA HIS A 90 -17.60 4.38 14.42
C HIS A 90 -17.18 5.86 14.44
N ASP A 91 -16.67 6.30 13.30
CA ASP A 91 -16.38 7.70 13.01
C ASP A 91 -17.66 8.43 12.53
N THR A 92 -18.09 9.44 13.28
CA THR A 92 -19.27 10.27 12.97
C THR A 92 -18.92 11.54 12.19
N SER A 93 -17.64 11.93 12.07
CA SER A 93 -17.29 13.27 11.60
C SER A 93 -17.23 13.43 10.07
N GLN A 94 -17.62 12.42 9.28
CA GLN A 94 -17.60 12.47 7.81
C GLN A 94 -18.70 13.38 7.17
N GLY A 95 -19.17 14.38 7.91
CA GLY A 95 -20.08 15.43 7.43
C GLY A 95 -19.42 16.82 7.33
N ASP A 96 -18.46 17.15 8.18
CA ASP A 96 -17.85 18.48 8.27
C ASP A 96 -16.40 18.40 8.82
N GLU A 97 -15.42 18.89 8.08
CA GLU A 97 -13.99 18.89 8.49
C GLU A 97 -13.70 19.83 9.69
N SER A 98 -14.67 20.64 10.10
CA SER A 98 -14.55 21.63 11.17
C SER A 98 -14.93 21.12 12.57
N VAL A 99 -15.49 19.90 12.68
CA VAL A 99 -16.01 19.35 13.93
C VAL A 99 -15.05 18.31 14.51
N THR A 100 -14.68 18.45 15.79
CA THR A 100 -13.89 17.44 16.50
C THR A 100 -14.66 16.12 16.60
N PRO A 101 -14.05 14.94 16.40
CA PRO A 101 -14.77 13.67 16.45
C PRO A 101 -15.43 13.46 17.82
N ASP A 102 -16.74 13.24 17.81
CA ASP A 102 -17.57 12.98 19.01
C ASP A 102 -17.08 11.74 19.78
N ASN A 103 -16.56 10.77 19.01
CA ASN A 103 -16.00 9.53 19.50
C ASN A 103 -14.69 9.79 20.26
N LEU A 104 -14.78 9.76 21.60
CA LEU A 104 -13.63 10.02 22.46
C LEU A 104 -12.53 8.96 22.34
N PHE A 105 -12.81 7.73 21.87
CA PHE A 105 -11.76 6.73 21.68
C PHE A 105 -10.82 7.14 20.53
N ILE A 106 -11.38 7.64 19.42
CA ILE A 106 -10.60 8.23 18.31
C ILE A 106 -9.84 9.49 18.80
N ASN A 107 -10.49 10.31 19.63
CA ASN A 107 -9.92 11.54 20.20
C ASN A 107 -8.77 11.25 21.20
N TYR A 108 -8.83 10.17 21.98
CA TYR A 108 -7.75 9.72 22.85
C TYR A 108 -6.61 9.09 22.05
N LEU A 109 -6.93 8.22 21.09
CA LEU A 109 -5.96 7.53 20.23
C LEU A 109 -5.06 8.51 19.44
N SER A 110 -5.67 9.54 18.85
CA SER A 110 -4.96 10.60 18.11
C SER A 110 -4.12 11.54 19.01
N ARG A 111 -4.39 11.59 20.31
CA ARG A 111 -3.65 12.39 21.30
C ARG A 111 -2.46 11.67 21.93
N ILE A 112 -2.31 10.36 21.79
CA ILE A 112 -1.11 9.63 22.26
C ILE A 112 0.12 10.20 21.53
N HIS A 113 1.20 10.50 22.27
CA HIS A 113 2.35 11.22 21.71
C HIS A 113 3.69 11.02 22.44
N ARG A 114 3.77 10.19 23.49
CA ARG A 114 5.05 9.89 24.15
C ARG A 114 5.74 8.75 23.43
N ASP A 115 7.04 8.87 23.19
CA ASP A 115 7.86 7.80 22.62
C ASP A 115 7.80 6.49 23.47
N GLU A 116 7.57 6.60 24.79
CA GLU A 116 7.35 5.46 25.70
C GLU A 116 6.03 4.72 25.42
N ASP A 117 4.92 5.46 25.28
CA ASP A 117 3.60 4.89 24.97
C ASP A 117 3.65 4.20 23.59
N PHE A 118 4.31 4.84 22.62
CA PHE A 118 4.50 4.29 21.28
C PHE A 118 5.41 3.06 21.27
N GLN A 119 6.48 3.02 22.06
CA GLN A 119 7.34 1.83 22.19
C GLN A 119 6.59 0.65 22.83
N PHE A 120 5.77 0.90 23.84
CA PHE A 120 4.92 -0.13 24.46
C PHE A 120 3.92 -0.72 23.46
N VAL A 121 3.21 0.15 22.72
CA VAL A 121 2.23 -0.29 21.71
C VAL A 121 2.88 -1.02 20.54
N LEU A 122 3.98 -0.48 19.99
CA LEU A 122 4.73 -1.10 18.90
C LEU A 122 5.35 -2.44 19.32
N GLY A 123 5.97 -2.51 20.50
CA GLY A 123 6.48 -3.76 21.07
C GLY A 123 5.40 -4.81 21.29
N GLY A 124 4.17 -4.39 21.63
CA GLY A 124 2.98 -5.25 21.64
C GLY A 124 2.67 -5.83 20.26
N PHE A 125 2.54 -4.99 19.23
CA PHE A 125 2.31 -5.46 17.85
C PHE A 125 3.42 -6.39 17.35
N THR A 126 4.68 -6.01 17.52
CA THR A 126 5.83 -6.81 17.07
C THR A 126 5.85 -8.18 17.75
N ARG A 127 5.61 -8.26 19.08
CA ARG A 127 5.55 -9.54 19.81
C ARG A 127 4.41 -10.44 19.31
N LEU A 128 3.21 -9.87 19.11
CA LEU A 128 2.03 -10.64 18.74
C LEU A 128 2.03 -11.06 17.27
N LEU A 129 2.47 -10.19 16.35
CA LEU A 129 2.53 -10.49 14.92
C LEU A 129 3.67 -11.45 14.56
N ASN A 130 4.81 -11.43 15.28
CA ASN A 130 5.89 -12.40 15.05
C ASN A 130 5.68 -13.75 15.74
N ASN A 131 4.84 -13.84 16.77
CA ASN A 131 4.59 -15.09 17.51
C ASN A 131 4.29 -16.32 16.61
N PRO A 132 3.46 -16.24 15.56
CA PRO A 132 3.23 -17.38 14.65
C PRO A 132 4.44 -17.76 13.79
N LEU A 133 5.37 -16.84 13.55
CA LEU A 133 6.57 -17.00 12.72
C LEU A 133 7.76 -17.60 13.48
N VAL A 134 7.79 -17.46 14.82
CA VAL A 134 8.88 -17.99 15.66
C VAL A 134 9.02 -19.51 15.48
N GLN A 135 10.20 -19.94 15.03
CA GLN A 135 10.58 -21.35 15.02
C GLN A 135 11.10 -21.78 16.39
N THR A 136 10.76 -23.01 16.78
CA THR A 136 11.26 -23.66 17.99
C THR A 136 11.69 -25.10 17.66
N TYR A 137 12.75 -25.58 18.31
CA TYR A 137 13.28 -26.93 18.09
C TYR A 137 12.28 -28.05 18.41
N LEU A 138 11.32 -27.78 19.29
CA LEU A 138 10.28 -28.70 19.71
C LEU A 138 8.95 -28.36 19.01
N PRO A 139 8.35 -29.28 18.23
CA PRO A 139 7.13 -28.99 17.48
C PRO A 139 5.97 -28.66 18.43
N ASN A 140 5.18 -27.65 18.07
CA ASN A 140 4.04 -27.13 18.85
C ASN A 140 4.37 -26.76 20.31
N SER A 141 5.63 -26.41 20.61
CA SER A 141 6.06 -26.04 21.97
C SER A 141 5.60 -24.64 22.42
N THR A 142 5.38 -23.73 21.48
CA THR A 142 4.86 -22.37 21.74
C THR A 142 3.42 -22.24 21.29
N LYS A 143 2.63 -21.46 22.04
CA LYS A 143 1.27 -21.09 21.64
C LYS A 143 1.33 -20.18 20.42
N LYS A 144 0.43 -20.35 19.45
CA LYS A 144 0.30 -19.47 18.28
C LYS A 144 -1.01 -18.70 18.34
N VAL A 145 -0.93 -17.37 18.40
CA VAL A 145 -2.10 -16.47 18.40
C VAL A 145 -2.86 -16.57 17.08
N GLN A 146 -4.19 -16.50 17.15
CA GLN A 146 -5.06 -16.64 15.97
C GLN A 146 -5.62 -15.30 15.46
N PHE A 147 -5.73 -14.29 16.31
CA PHE A 147 -6.37 -12.98 16.08
C PHE A 147 -5.51 -11.98 15.26
N HIS A 148 -4.76 -12.49 14.28
CA HIS A 148 -3.80 -11.73 13.49
C HIS A 148 -4.46 -10.79 12.46
N GLN A 149 -5.66 -11.11 11.95
CA GLN A 149 -6.41 -10.23 11.05
C GLN A 149 -6.86 -8.96 11.79
N GLU A 150 -7.32 -9.15 13.02
CA GLU A 150 -7.75 -8.14 13.97
C GLU A 150 -6.58 -7.21 14.34
N LEU A 151 -5.41 -7.77 14.65
CA LEU A 151 -4.20 -6.98 14.92
C LEU A 151 -3.81 -6.09 13.73
N LEU A 152 -3.88 -6.60 12.50
CA LEU A 152 -3.57 -5.80 11.31
C LEU A 152 -4.57 -4.65 11.11
N VAL A 153 -5.88 -4.88 11.33
CA VAL A 153 -6.88 -3.79 11.28
C VAL A 153 -6.65 -2.77 12.40
N PHE A 154 -6.28 -3.21 13.61
CA PHE A 154 -6.01 -2.29 14.71
C PHE A 154 -4.73 -1.46 14.48
N PHE A 155 -3.67 -2.08 13.94
CA PHE A 155 -2.45 -1.38 13.51
C PHE A 155 -2.76 -0.31 12.44
N TRP A 156 -3.58 -0.68 11.44
CA TRP A 156 -4.07 0.25 10.43
C TRP A 156 -4.81 1.45 11.05
N LYS A 157 -5.81 1.21 11.91
CA LYS A 157 -6.59 2.26 12.57
C LYS A 157 -5.73 3.18 13.43
N LEU A 158 -4.72 2.64 14.11
CA LEU A 158 -3.75 3.42 14.89
C LEU A 158 -2.85 4.30 14.02
N CYS A 159 -2.29 3.77 12.93
CA CYS A 159 -1.50 4.54 11.97
C CYS A 159 -2.34 5.58 11.21
N ASP A 160 -3.63 5.33 11.00
CA ASP A 160 -4.50 6.27 10.30
C ASP A 160 -4.90 7.45 11.21
N TYR A 161 -5.46 7.18 12.40
CA TYR A 161 -5.88 8.23 13.33
C TYR A 161 -4.72 8.92 14.08
N ASN A 162 -3.55 8.29 14.20
CA ASN A 162 -2.39 8.88 14.86
C ASN A 162 -1.17 8.91 13.92
N LYS A 163 -1.06 10.00 13.14
CA LYS A 163 0.09 10.23 12.26
C LYS A 163 1.42 10.35 13.03
N LYS A 164 1.42 10.73 14.32
CA LYS A 164 2.64 10.72 15.15
C LYS A 164 3.14 9.29 15.40
N PHE A 165 2.23 8.34 15.65
CA PHE A 165 2.58 6.92 15.74
C PHE A 165 3.11 6.39 14.39
N LEU A 166 2.46 6.74 13.28
CA LEU A 166 2.95 6.38 11.93
C LEU A 166 4.39 6.87 11.71
N TYR A 167 4.69 8.15 12.01
CA TYR A 167 6.05 8.68 11.92
C TYR A 167 7.01 8.06 12.94
N TYR A 168 6.55 7.66 14.13
CA TYR A 168 7.35 6.95 15.12
C TYR A 168 7.76 5.55 14.63
N VAL A 169 6.82 4.75 14.11
CA VAL A 169 7.11 3.42 13.51
C VAL A 169 8.15 3.54 12.39
N LEU A 170 8.07 4.63 11.61
CA LEU A 170 8.98 4.92 10.50
C LEU A 170 10.30 5.63 10.94
N LYS A 171 10.41 6.05 12.20
CA LYS A 171 11.60 6.71 12.78
C LYS A 171 12.77 5.74 12.88
N SER A 172 12.51 4.51 13.29
CA SER A 172 13.49 3.44 13.52
C SER A 172 13.47 2.40 12.39
N SER A 173 14.07 1.22 12.61
CA SER A 173 13.95 0.07 11.71
C SER A 173 12.80 -0.86 12.05
N ASP A 174 12.04 -0.57 13.10
CA ASP A 174 11.24 -1.59 13.78
C ASP A 174 9.90 -1.82 13.03
N VAL A 175 9.59 -0.93 12.08
CA VAL A 175 8.66 -1.17 10.96
C VAL A 175 9.01 -2.44 10.16
N LEU A 176 10.26 -2.88 10.12
CA LEU A 176 10.65 -4.12 9.42
C LEU A 176 10.17 -5.36 10.18
N ASP A 177 10.12 -5.31 11.51
CA ASP A 177 9.58 -6.38 12.35
C ASP A 177 8.04 -6.46 12.28
N ILE A 178 7.38 -5.42 11.73
CA ILE A 178 5.96 -5.43 11.35
C ILE A 178 5.79 -5.87 9.88
N LEU A 179 6.68 -5.43 8.98
CA LEU A 179 6.70 -5.79 7.56
C LEU A 179 6.82 -7.30 7.34
N VAL A 180 7.68 -7.97 8.11
CA VAL A 180 7.96 -9.41 7.91
C VAL A 180 6.72 -10.29 8.19
N PRO A 181 6.00 -10.14 9.33
CA PRO A 181 4.69 -10.75 9.53
C PRO A 181 3.66 -10.44 8.44
N ILE A 182 3.56 -9.18 7.99
CA ILE A 182 2.61 -8.82 6.92
C ILE A 182 2.92 -9.61 5.65
N LEU A 183 4.17 -9.60 5.18
CA LEU A 183 4.58 -10.32 3.97
C LEU A 183 4.49 -11.85 4.14
N TYR A 184 4.67 -12.38 5.35
CA TYR A 184 4.40 -13.78 5.67
C TYR A 184 2.93 -14.13 5.45
N HIS A 185 2.01 -13.42 6.12
CA HIS A 185 0.57 -13.69 6.02
C HIS A 185 0.03 -13.45 4.60
N LEU A 186 0.56 -12.47 3.86
CA LEU A 186 0.24 -12.24 2.45
C LEU A 186 0.74 -13.38 1.55
N ASN A 187 1.94 -13.92 1.77
CA ASN A 187 2.46 -15.03 0.95
C ASN A 187 1.74 -16.34 1.25
N ASP A 188 1.42 -16.64 2.51
CA ASP A 188 0.64 -17.82 2.92
C ASP A 188 -0.77 -17.78 2.30
N SER A 189 -1.45 -16.63 2.44
CA SER A 189 -2.86 -16.49 2.09
C SER A 189 -3.15 -16.30 0.60
N ARG A 190 -2.14 -16.06 -0.25
CA ARG A 190 -2.27 -15.72 -1.68
C ARG A 190 -3.12 -16.70 -2.52
N ALA A 191 -3.17 -17.97 -2.10
CA ALA A 191 -3.88 -19.04 -2.81
C ALA A 191 -5.29 -19.29 -2.23
N ASP A 192 -5.61 -18.77 -1.05
CA ASP A 192 -6.85 -19.05 -0.33
C ASP A 192 -7.90 -17.95 -0.57
N GLN A 193 -8.91 -18.28 -1.38
CA GLN A 193 -10.04 -17.39 -1.68
C GLN A 193 -10.92 -17.03 -0.47
N SER A 194 -10.68 -17.62 0.70
CA SER A 194 -11.29 -17.23 1.98
C SER A 194 -10.65 -15.96 2.54
N ARG A 195 -9.32 -15.81 2.37
CA ARG A 195 -8.50 -14.79 3.02
C ARG A 195 -8.31 -13.53 2.17
N VAL A 196 -9.19 -13.29 1.22
CA VAL A 196 -9.18 -12.08 0.37
C VAL A 196 -9.20 -10.80 1.22
N GLY A 197 -9.93 -10.79 2.35
CA GLY A 197 -9.91 -9.67 3.29
C GLY A 197 -8.54 -9.41 3.88
N LEU A 198 -7.86 -10.45 4.39
CA LEU A 198 -6.48 -10.40 4.88
C LEU A 198 -5.49 -9.89 3.82
N MET A 199 -5.66 -10.31 2.57
CA MET A 199 -4.84 -9.80 1.45
C MET A 199 -4.99 -8.29 1.26
N HIS A 200 -6.20 -7.75 1.37
CA HIS A 200 -6.45 -6.32 1.21
C HIS A 200 -5.94 -5.49 2.39
N ILE A 201 -6.20 -5.86 3.65
CA ILE A 201 -5.67 -5.12 4.82
C ILE A 201 -4.13 -5.09 4.81
N GLY A 202 -3.47 -6.21 4.52
CA GLY A 202 -2.01 -6.26 4.45
C GLY A 202 -1.45 -5.37 3.35
N VAL A 203 -2.02 -5.40 2.13
CA VAL A 203 -1.59 -4.53 1.02
C VAL A 203 -1.90 -3.06 1.30
N PHE A 204 -3.03 -2.73 1.94
CA PHE A 204 -3.34 -1.34 2.29
C PHE A 204 -2.37 -0.78 3.35
N ILE A 205 -2.03 -1.55 4.40
CA ILE A 205 -0.98 -1.15 5.35
C ILE A 205 0.34 -0.84 4.64
N LEU A 206 0.75 -1.71 3.70
CA LEU A 206 1.97 -1.47 2.92
C LEU A 206 1.85 -0.25 1.98
N LEU A 207 0.66 0.04 1.45
CA LEU A 207 0.40 1.26 0.67
C LEU A 207 0.57 2.52 1.52
N LEU A 208 -0.04 2.56 2.71
CA LEU A 208 0.10 3.66 3.67
C LEU A 208 1.56 3.87 4.10
N LEU A 209 2.27 2.79 4.47
CA LEU A 209 3.69 2.87 4.82
C LEU A 209 4.57 3.31 3.63
N SER A 210 4.26 2.85 2.42
CA SER A 210 5.01 3.26 1.20
C SER A 210 4.86 4.73 0.84
N GLY A 211 3.81 5.40 1.32
CA GLY A 211 3.61 6.84 1.13
C GLY A 211 4.66 7.73 1.82
N GLU A 212 5.55 7.15 2.64
CA GLU A 212 6.55 7.89 3.41
C GLU A 212 7.98 7.44 3.06
N ARG A 213 8.84 8.41 2.72
CA ARG A 213 10.23 8.19 2.27
C ARG A 213 11.05 7.31 3.21
N ASN A 214 10.82 7.42 4.51
CA ASN A 214 11.54 6.62 5.51
C ASN A 214 11.33 5.12 5.32
N PHE A 215 10.13 4.67 4.92
CA PHE A 215 9.87 3.25 4.66
C PHE A 215 10.78 2.72 3.55
N GLY A 216 10.79 3.39 2.39
CA GLY A 216 11.64 3.03 1.25
C GLY A 216 13.14 3.05 1.58
N VAL A 217 13.59 3.98 2.44
CA VAL A 217 14.97 4.00 2.94
C VAL A 217 15.26 2.81 3.86
N ARG A 218 14.36 2.47 4.81
CA ARG A 218 14.53 1.37 5.77
C ARG A 218 14.54 -0.02 5.10
N LEU A 219 13.84 -0.20 3.97
CA LEU A 219 13.86 -1.45 3.20
C LEU A 219 15.26 -1.91 2.76
N ASN A 220 16.26 -1.02 2.72
CA ASN A 220 17.64 -1.36 2.37
C ASN A 220 18.40 -2.14 3.47
N LYS A 221 17.84 -2.32 4.68
CA LYS A 221 18.48 -3.18 5.68
C LYS A 221 18.57 -4.63 5.17
N PRO A 222 19.68 -5.34 5.39
CA PRO A 222 19.81 -6.76 5.06
C PRO A 222 18.67 -7.59 5.65
N TYR A 223 18.13 -8.53 4.87
CA TYR A 223 17.12 -9.48 5.34
C TYR A 223 17.80 -10.71 5.96
N THR A 224 17.62 -10.90 7.26
CA THR A 224 18.27 -11.96 8.06
C THR A 224 17.27 -12.95 8.67
N ALA A 225 15.96 -12.73 8.51
CA ALA A 225 14.93 -13.52 9.17
C ALA A 225 14.74 -14.88 8.49
N THR A 226 14.95 -15.97 9.23
CA THR A 226 14.81 -17.36 8.74
C THR A 226 13.36 -17.86 8.82
N VAL A 227 12.41 -17.08 8.30
CA VAL A 227 10.98 -17.43 8.31
C VAL A 227 10.73 -18.58 7.33
N PRO A 228 10.02 -19.66 7.73
CA PRO A 228 9.75 -20.79 6.85
C PRO A 228 8.70 -20.40 5.81
N MET A 229 9.15 -19.98 4.63
CA MET A 229 8.30 -19.45 3.57
C MET A 229 8.54 -20.17 2.25
N ASP A 230 7.43 -20.42 1.53
CA ASP A 230 7.45 -20.84 0.13
C ASP A 230 7.89 -19.66 -0.76
N ILE A 231 9.20 -19.39 -0.80
CA ILE A 231 9.90 -18.39 -1.62
C ILE A 231 11.26 -18.96 -2.07
N PRO A 232 11.84 -18.51 -3.20
CA PRO A 232 13.22 -18.89 -3.55
C PRO A 232 14.21 -18.36 -2.50
N VAL A 233 15.26 -19.13 -2.21
CA VAL A 233 16.38 -18.67 -1.38
C VAL A 233 17.09 -17.50 -2.07
N PHE A 234 17.35 -16.43 -1.34
CA PHE A 234 18.07 -15.25 -1.81
C PHE A 234 18.91 -14.67 -0.67
N THR A 235 19.93 -13.88 -1.03
CA THR A 235 20.66 -13.01 -0.10
C THR A 235 20.46 -11.58 -0.58
N GLY A 236 20.01 -10.69 0.30
CA GLY A 236 19.62 -9.34 -0.07
C GLY A 236 19.00 -8.55 1.07
N THR A 237 18.13 -7.61 0.71
CA THR A 237 17.51 -6.62 1.60
C THR A 237 16.03 -6.92 1.85
N HIS A 238 15.37 -6.14 2.71
CA HIS A 238 13.91 -6.22 2.87
C HIS A 238 13.16 -5.74 1.62
N ALA A 239 13.79 -4.94 0.74
CA ALA A 239 13.24 -4.61 -0.57
C ALA A 239 13.17 -5.83 -1.50
N ASP A 240 14.18 -6.71 -1.47
CA ASP A 240 14.18 -7.95 -2.23
C ASP A 240 13.07 -8.88 -1.76
N PHE A 241 12.90 -9.01 -0.44
CA PHE A 241 11.82 -9.80 0.17
C PHE A 241 10.43 -9.30 -0.27
N LEU A 242 10.20 -7.98 -0.20
CA LEU A 242 8.98 -7.32 -0.67
C LEU A 242 8.71 -7.63 -2.15
N ILE A 243 9.70 -7.46 -3.02
CA ILE A 243 9.59 -7.72 -4.48
C ILE A 243 9.31 -9.20 -4.77
N ILE A 244 9.97 -10.12 -4.07
CA ILE A 244 9.82 -11.58 -4.27
C ILE A 244 8.42 -12.04 -3.84
N VAL A 245 7.92 -11.56 -2.69
CA VAL A 245 6.55 -11.86 -2.23
C VAL A 245 5.51 -11.25 -3.16
N PHE A 246 5.68 -9.99 -3.60
CA PHE A 246 4.73 -9.34 -4.52
C PHE A 246 4.72 -10.01 -5.89
N HIS A 247 5.88 -10.39 -6.45
CA HIS A 247 5.97 -11.21 -7.65
C HIS A 247 5.15 -12.50 -7.51
N LYS A 248 5.28 -13.18 -6.38
CA LYS A 248 4.62 -14.46 -6.14
C LYS A 248 3.10 -14.33 -5.93
N ILE A 249 2.64 -13.25 -5.29
CA ILE A 249 1.21 -12.91 -5.20
C ILE A 249 0.64 -12.63 -6.60
N ILE A 250 1.34 -11.86 -7.43
CA ILE A 250 0.90 -11.50 -8.78
C ILE A 250 0.87 -12.71 -9.73
N THR A 251 1.85 -13.62 -9.65
CA THR A 251 2.01 -14.75 -10.60
C THR A 251 1.37 -16.06 -10.14
N THR A 252 1.20 -16.29 -8.84
CA THR A 252 0.63 -17.54 -8.30
C THR A 252 -0.65 -17.34 -7.46
N GLY A 253 -1.08 -16.09 -7.26
CA GLY A 253 -2.32 -15.78 -6.56
C GLY A 253 -3.58 -16.07 -7.36
N HIS A 254 -4.71 -16.22 -6.67
CA HIS A 254 -6.00 -16.50 -7.32
C HIS A 254 -6.58 -15.26 -8.02
N GLN A 255 -7.52 -15.46 -8.97
CA GLN A 255 -8.06 -14.38 -9.82
C GLN A 255 -8.66 -13.17 -9.05
N ARG A 256 -9.30 -13.39 -7.88
CA ARG A 256 -9.81 -12.29 -7.03
C ARG A 256 -8.74 -11.35 -6.45
N LEU A 257 -7.44 -11.58 -6.68
CA LEU A 257 -6.36 -10.65 -6.32
C LEU A 257 -5.99 -9.67 -7.44
N GLN A 258 -6.54 -9.79 -8.65
CA GLN A 258 -6.26 -8.85 -9.74
C GLN A 258 -6.52 -7.37 -9.39
N PRO A 259 -7.58 -7.00 -8.63
CA PRO A 259 -7.77 -5.61 -8.17
C PRO A 259 -6.63 -5.06 -7.29
N LEU A 260 -5.86 -5.93 -6.62
CA LEU A 260 -4.71 -5.53 -5.82
C LEU A 260 -3.44 -5.28 -6.64
N PHE A 261 -3.38 -5.67 -7.93
CA PHE A 261 -2.16 -5.55 -8.72
C PHE A 261 -1.70 -4.09 -8.87
N ASP A 262 -2.63 -3.16 -9.06
CA ASP A 262 -2.35 -1.72 -9.08
C ASP A 262 -1.80 -1.23 -7.73
N CYS A 263 -2.32 -1.73 -6.61
CA CYS A 263 -1.85 -1.38 -5.27
C CYS A 263 -0.43 -1.91 -5.02
N LEU A 264 -0.19 -3.18 -5.35
CA LEU A 264 1.11 -3.86 -5.22
C LEU A 264 2.20 -3.16 -6.06
N LEU A 265 1.88 -2.79 -7.30
CA LEU A 265 2.82 -2.04 -8.15
C LEU A 265 2.98 -0.59 -7.69
N THR A 266 1.93 0.07 -7.19
CA THR A 266 2.02 1.43 -6.62
C THR A 266 2.98 1.49 -5.42
N ILE A 267 2.92 0.51 -4.52
CA ILE A 267 3.88 0.36 -3.41
C ILE A 267 5.32 0.25 -3.92
N LEU A 268 5.55 -0.60 -4.93
CA LEU A 268 6.89 -0.77 -5.52
C LEU A 268 7.37 0.51 -6.22
N VAL A 269 6.48 1.24 -6.91
CA VAL A 269 6.78 2.57 -7.49
C VAL A 269 7.20 3.54 -6.39
N ASN A 270 6.42 3.68 -5.31
CA ASN A 270 6.70 4.58 -4.21
C ASN A 270 8.09 4.36 -3.56
N VAL A 271 8.50 3.09 -3.40
CA VAL A 271 9.81 2.76 -2.77
C VAL A 271 10.97 2.73 -3.77
N SER A 272 10.72 2.52 -5.06
CA SER A 272 11.75 2.36 -6.11
C SER A 272 12.84 3.46 -6.19
N PRO A 273 12.60 4.76 -5.90
CA PRO A 273 13.64 5.79 -5.87
C PRO A 273 14.69 5.61 -4.76
N TYR A 274 14.43 4.72 -3.79
CA TYR A 274 15.22 4.56 -2.57
C TYR A 274 15.91 3.20 -2.47
N LEU A 275 15.68 2.28 -3.42
CA LEU A 275 16.23 0.92 -3.39
C LEU A 275 17.67 0.91 -3.91
N LYS A 276 18.65 0.75 -3.03
CA LYS A 276 20.08 0.92 -3.36
C LYS A 276 20.73 -0.29 -4.03
N THR A 277 20.39 -1.51 -3.60
CA THR A 277 21.16 -2.71 -3.92
C THR A 277 20.24 -3.92 -4.06
N LEU A 278 19.50 -4.02 -5.17
CA LEU A 278 18.69 -5.20 -5.46
C LEU A 278 19.56 -6.41 -5.82
N SER A 279 19.16 -7.57 -5.32
CA SER A 279 19.69 -8.88 -5.71
C SER A 279 19.34 -9.24 -7.16
N MET A 280 20.09 -10.20 -7.73
CA MET A 280 19.78 -10.78 -9.03
C MET A 280 18.40 -11.45 -9.05
N VAL A 281 17.96 -12.03 -7.93
CA VAL A 281 16.65 -12.69 -7.80
C VAL A 281 15.52 -11.67 -7.93
N ALA A 282 15.52 -10.61 -7.13
CA ALA A 282 14.50 -9.56 -7.18
C ALA A 282 14.51 -8.84 -8.54
N SER A 283 15.69 -8.54 -9.09
CA SER A 283 15.87 -7.96 -10.43
C SER A 283 15.23 -8.82 -11.52
N THR A 284 15.45 -10.13 -11.48
CA THR A 284 14.83 -11.09 -12.40
C THR A 284 13.31 -11.17 -12.19
N LYS A 285 12.81 -11.11 -10.95
CA LYS A 285 11.37 -11.12 -10.65
C LYS A 285 10.65 -9.88 -11.20
N LEU A 286 11.19 -8.68 -11.00
CA LEU A 286 10.63 -7.44 -11.59
C LEU A 286 10.54 -7.54 -13.12
N LEU A 287 11.62 -8.02 -13.77
CA LEU A 287 11.68 -8.07 -15.22
C LEU A 287 10.81 -9.19 -15.82
N HIS A 288 10.56 -10.27 -15.07
CA HIS A 288 9.55 -11.27 -15.42
C HIS A 288 8.12 -10.70 -15.37
N LEU A 289 7.79 -9.80 -14.41
CA LEU A 289 6.48 -9.11 -14.44
C LEU A 289 6.32 -8.27 -15.71
N LEU A 290 7.37 -7.54 -16.12
CA LEU A 290 7.34 -6.77 -17.36
C LEU A 290 7.21 -7.68 -18.59
N GLU A 291 7.96 -8.78 -18.66
CA GLU A 291 7.89 -9.74 -19.75
C GLU A 291 6.51 -10.39 -19.86
N ALA A 292 5.84 -10.68 -18.74
CA ALA A 292 4.47 -11.20 -18.73
C ALA A 292 3.44 -10.14 -19.16
N PHE A 293 3.48 -8.93 -18.57
CA PHE A 293 2.49 -7.88 -18.82
C PHE A 293 2.69 -7.15 -20.16
N SER A 294 3.90 -7.09 -20.72
CA SER A 294 4.15 -6.51 -22.05
C SER A 294 3.71 -7.40 -23.23
N THR A 295 3.20 -8.61 -22.96
CA THR A 295 2.70 -9.47 -24.03
C THR A 295 1.44 -8.89 -24.71
N PRO A 296 1.36 -8.88 -26.06
CA PRO A 296 0.22 -8.31 -26.76
C PRO A 296 -1.14 -8.93 -26.40
N TRP A 297 -1.20 -10.23 -26.08
CA TRP A 297 -2.47 -10.85 -25.67
C TRP A 297 -2.95 -10.28 -24.33
N PHE A 298 -2.04 -10.06 -23.36
CA PHE A 298 -2.39 -9.57 -22.04
C PHE A 298 -2.83 -8.11 -22.13
N LEU A 299 -1.99 -7.27 -22.74
CA LEU A 299 -2.25 -5.86 -23.01
C LEU A 299 -3.62 -5.62 -23.63
N PHE A 300 -3.97 -6.41 -24.65
CA PHE A 300 -5.20 -6.21 -25.42
C PHE A 300 -6.44 -6.88 -24.79
N SER A 301 -6.30 -7.59 -23.67
CA SER A 301 -7.41 -8.34 -23.05
C SER A 301 -8.29 -7.55 -22.08
N ALA A 302 -7.82 -6.41 -21.54
CA ALA A 302 -8.64 -5.53 -20.70
C ALA A 302 -8.12 -4.07 -20.77
N PRO A 303 -8.99 -3.05 -20.61
CA PRO A 303 -8.65 -1.64 -20.85
C PRO A 303 -7.63 -1.05 -19.85
N ALA A 304 -7.44 -1.67 -18.68
CA ALA A 304 -6.52 -1.22 -17.63
C ALA A 304 -5.16 -1.95 -17.62
N ASN A 305 -5.00 -3.03 -18.40
CA ASN A 305 -3.76 -3.85 -18.36
C ASN A 305 -2.51 -3.10 -18.83
N ASN A 306 -2.69 -1.99 -19.56
CA ASN A 306 -1.63 -1.05 -19.91
C ASN A 306 -1.06 -0.30 -18.68
N HIS A 307 -1.87 0.02 -17.66
CA HIS A 307 -1.44 0.77 -16.47
C HIS A 307 -0.35 0.01 -15.69
N LEU A 308 -0.46 -1.32 -15.61
CA LEU A 308 0.54 -2.20 -14.98
C LEU A 308 1.94 -2.06 -15.62
N ILE A 309 2.01 -1.76 -16.93
CA ILE A 309 3.29 -1.48 -17.61
C ILE A 309 3.82 -0.09 -17.24
N PHE A 310 2.97 0.92 -17.12
CA PHE A 310 3.41 2.26 -16.70
C PHE A 310 4.09 2.20 -15.33
N PHE A 311 3.47 1.53 -14.34
CA PHE A 311 4.09 1.34 -13.03
C PHE A 311 5.43 0.58 -13.11
N LEU A 312 5.51 -0.51 -13.88
CA LEU A 312 6.77 -1.27 -14.02
C LEU A 312 7.88 -0.45 -14.70
N LEU A 313 7.57 0.30 -15.77
CA LEU A 313 8.55 1.19 -16.41
C LEU A 313 8.97 2.33 -15.47
N GLU A 314 8.07 2.85 -14.66
CA GLU A 314 8.37 3.86 -13.63
C GLU A 314 9.31 3.32 -12.54
N ILE A 315 9.11 2.07 -12.08
CA ILE A 315 10.04 1.38 -11.16
C ILE A 315 11.44 1.28 -11.76
N PHE A 316 11.57 0.81 -13.01
CA PHE A 316 12.88 0.73 -13.67
C PHE A 316 13.52 2.12 -13.84
N ASN A 317 12.75 3.12 -14.28
CA ASN A 317 13.24 4.49 -14.45
C ASN A 317 13.72 5.11 -13.13
N ASN A 318 12.96 4.98 -12.05
CA ASN A 318 13.34 5.46 -10.72
C ASN A 318 14.68 4.86 -10.27
N ILE A 319 14.84 3.54 -10.38
CA ILE A 319 16.08 2.88 -9.96
C ILE A 319 17.26 3.31 -10.86
N ILE A 320 17.06 3.43 -12.18
CA ILE A 320 18.09 3.88 -13.12
C ILE A 320 18.46 5.37 -12.92
N GLN A 321 17.51 6.23 -12.52
CA GLN A 321 17.76 7.67 -12.37
C GLN A 321 18.34 8.05 -11.00
N TYR A 322 17.95 7.38 -9.92
CA TYR A 322 18.36 7.77 -8.55
C TYR A 322 19.28 6.77 -7.85
N GLN A 323 19.34 5.51 -8.26
CA GLN A 323 20.05 4.43 -7.55
C GLN A 323 20.88 3.53 -8.48
N PHE A 324 21.32 4.03 -9.65
CA PHE A 324 22.06 3.25 -10.64
C PHE A 324 23.28 2.52 -10.04
N ASP A 325 24.07 3.26 -9.27
CA ASP A 325 25.35 2.90 -8.64
C ASP A 325 25.35 1.49 -8.02
N GLY A 326 24.44 1.25 -7.06
CA GLY A 326 24.34 -0.05 -6.38
C GLY A 326 23.50 -1.11 -7.11
N ASN A 327 22.76 -0.75 -8.17
CA ASN A 327 21.81 -1.65 -8.86
C ASN A 327 22.36 -2.30 -10.14
N SER A 328 23.67 -2.56 -10.17
CA SER A 328 24.36 -3.33 -11.23
C SER A 328 23.63 -4.62 -11.65
N ASN A 329 23.06 -5.38 -10.71
CA ASN A 329 22.26 -6.58 -10.97
C ASN A 329 21.03 -6.28 -11.85
N LEU A 330 20.29 -5.21 -11.55
CA LEU A 330 19.09 -4.81 -12.31
C LEU A 330 19.46 -4.35 -13.72
N VAL A 331 20.51 -3.53 -13.84
CA VAL A 331 21.06 -3.04 -15.11
C VAL A 331 21.50 -4.20 -16.00
N TYR A 332 22.20 -5.18 -15.43
CA TYR A 332 22.62 -6.40 -16.12
C TYR A 332 21.42 -7.24 -16.59
N THR A 333 20.40 -7.41 -15.73
CA THR A 333 19.16 -8.13 -16.08
C THR A 333 18.44 -7.44 -17.25
N ILE A 334 18.34 -6.10 -17.23
CA ILE A 334 17.78 -5.27 -18.30
C ILE A 334 18.56 -5.44 -19.62
N ILE A 335 19.89 -5.49 -19.57
CA ILE A 335 20.74 -5.72 -20.76
C ILE A 335 20.49 -7.11 -21.36
N ARG A 336 20.40 -8.17 -20.54
CA ARG A 336 20.10 -9.55 -21.01
C ARG A 336 18.72 -9.66 -21.66
N LYS A 337 17.70 -8.99 -21.10
CA LYS A 337 16.31 -9.04 -21.57
C LYS A 337 15.91 -7.82 -22.41
N ARG A 338 16.89 -7.10 -22.99
CA ARG A 338 16.69 -5.88 -23.81
C ARG A 338 15.60 -5.99 -24.89
N GLN A 339 15.40 -7.19 -25.43
CA GLN A 339 14.38 -7.47 -26.44
C GLN A 339 12.93 -7.25 -25.94
N VAL A 340 12.67 -7.33 -24.63
CA VAL A 340 11.35 -7.00 -24.05
C VAL A 340 11.02 -5.53 -24.28
N PHE A 341 11.97 -4.63 -23.98
CA PHE A 341 11.80 -3.18 -24.19
C PHE A 341 11.70 -2.81 -25.67
N HIS A 342 12.53 -3.42 -26.53
CA HIS A 342 12.41 -3.23 -27.99
C HIS A 342 11.07 -3.73 -28.55
N SER A 343 10.56 -4.87 -28.06
CA SER A 343 9.25 -5.41 -28.46
C SER A 343 8.10 -4.52 -28.01
N LEU A 344 8.18 -3.95 -26.81
CA LEU A 344 7.18 -3.03 -26.26
C LEU A 344 7.18 -1.67 -26.99
N ALA A 345 8.36 -1.13 -27.33
CA ALA A 345 8.47 0.05 -28.20
C ALA A 345 7.84 -0.21 -29.59
N ASN A 346 8.09 -1.39 -30.15
CA ASN A 346 7.59 -1.83 -31.44
C ASN A 346 6.23 -2.56 -31.37
N LEU A 347 5.46 -2.38 -30.28
CA LEU A 347 4.16 -3.06 -30.08
C LEU A 347 3.23 -2.85 -31.30
N PRO A 348 2.64 -3.90 -31.89
CA PRO A 348 1.74 -3.76 -33.03
C PRO A 348 0.52 -2.90 -32.71
N THR A 349 0.20 -1.96 -33.59
CA THR A 349 -0.95 -1.05 -33.45
C THR A 349 -2.03 -1.26 -34.50
N ASP A 350 -1.82 -2.15 -35.47
CA ASP A 350 -2.78 -2.42 -36.53
C ASP A 350 -3.88 -3.40 -36.08
N TYR A 351 -5.10 -3.21 -36.60
CA TYR A 351 -6.28 -4.01 -36.25
C TYR A 351 -6.07 -5.52 -36.52
N GLY A 352 -5.32 -5.87 -37.56
CA GLY A 352 -4.99 -7.26 -37.89
C GLY A 352 -4.13 -7.93 -36.82
N SER A 353 -3.06 -7.28 -36.36
CA SER A 353 -2.19 -7.78 -35.30
C SER A 353 -2.88 -7.81 -33.93
N ILE A 354 -3.74 -6.83 -33.62
CA ILE A 354 -4.52 -6.80 -32.37
C ILE A 354 -5.45 -8.03 -32.31
N THR A 355 -6.30 -8.23 -33.33
CA THR A 355 -7.23 -9.36 -33.41
C THR A 355 -6.52 -10.72 -33.52
N LYS A 356 -5.39 -10.80 -34.24
CA LYS A 356 -4.51 -11.98 -34.32
C LYS A 356 -3.82 -12.32 -32.99
N SER A 357 -3.57 -11.33 -32.13
CA SER A 357 -2.96 -11.54 -30.80
C SER A 357 -3.98 -12.13 -29.81
N LEU A 358 -5.22 -11.66 -29.84
CA LEU A 358 -6.32 -12.19 -29.02
C LEU A 358 -6.69 -13.62 -29.43
N SER A 359 -6.89 -13.86 -30.73
CA SER A 359 -7.33 -15.16 -31.27
C SER A 359 -6.32 -16.31 -31.10
N LYS A 360 -5.02 -16.01 -30.91
CA LYS A 360 -4.00 -17.03 -30.57
C LYS A 360 -4.31 -17.81 -29.30
N LYS A 361 -5.00 -17.22 -28.31
CA LYS A 361 -5.38 -17.92 -27.07
C LYS A 361 -6.46 -18.99 -27.31
N SER A 362 -7.43 -18.73 -28.20
CA SER A 362 -8.51 -19.65 -28.52
C SER A 362 -7.98 -21.01 -29.03
N ARG A 363 -7.04 -21.00 -30.00
CA ARG A 363 -6.48 -22.25 -30.55
C ARG A 363 -5.73 -23.08 -29.49
N ARG A 364 -4.98 -22.45 -28.58
CA ARG A 364 -4.31 -23.14 -27.47
C ARG A 364 -5.28 -23.79 -26.48
N HIS A 365 -6.50 -23.30 -26.35
CA HIS A 365 -7.52 -23.89 -25.46
C HIS A 365 -8.34 -25.01 -26.13
N LEU A 366 -8.44 -25.05 -27.46
CA LEU A 366 -9.08 -26.16 -28.16
C LEU A 366 -8.13 -27.35 -28.39
N GLN A 367 -6.82 -27.11 -28.57
CA GLN A 367 -5.84 -28.18 -28.82
C GLN A 367 -5.51 -29.05 -27.60
N SER A 368 -5.93 -28.67 -26.38
CA SER A 368 -5.71 -29.48 -25.17
C SER A 368 -6.70 -30.64 -24.99
N SER A 369 -7.65 -30.83 -25.90
CA SER A 369 -8.69 -31.87 -25.80
C SER A 369 -8.49 -33.07 -26.74
N SER A 370 -7.49 -33.05 -27.63
CA SER A 370 -7.26 -34.14 -28.60
C SER A 370 -5.83 -34.16 -29.16
N ASP A 371 -4.88 -34.74 -28.43
CA ASP A 371 -3.89 -35.68 -29.01
C ASP A 371 -3.25 -36.55 -27.92
N ASN A 372 -2.66 -37.69 -28.29
CA ASN A 372 -2.20 -38.71 -27.35
C ASN A 372 -0.72 -39.09 -27.55
N GLY A 373 0.16 -38.49 -26.73
CA GLY A 373 1.49 -39.02 -26.41
C GLY A 373 2.63 -38.79 -27.41
N LYS A 374 3.40 -37.70 -27.22
CA LYS A 374 4.88 -37.65 -27.38
C LYS A 374 5.49 -36.40 -26.75
N SER A 375 6.79 -36.44 -26.49
CA SER A 375 7.51 -35.50 -25.60
C SER A 375 8.51 -34.60 -26.34
N SER A 376 8.40 -33.27 -26.19
CA SER A 376 9.54 -32.32 -26.29
C SER A 376 9.18 -30.87 -25.92
N SER A 377 9.99 -30.27 -25.04
CA SER A 377 10.39 -28.85 -24.95
C SER A 377 9.38 -27.68 -25.09
N ASP A 378 9.36 -26.85 -24.04
CA ASP A 378 9.32 -25.38 -24.05
C ASP A 378 8.22 -24.61 -24.79
N GLY A 379 7.26 -24.16 -23.99
CA GLY A 379 6.64 -22.84 -24.12
C GLY A 379 6.39 -22.24 -22.74
N PRO A 380 6.28 -20.91 -22.59
CA PRO A 380 6.06 -20.29 -21.27
C PRO A 380 4.62 -20.53 -20.79
N SER A 381 4.40 -21.70 -20.18
CA SER A 381 3.40 -21.84 -19.13
C SER A 381 3.86 -21.04 -17.92
N MET A 382 2.96 -20.37 -17.21
CA MET A 382 3.34 -19.89 -15.88
C MET A 382 3.65 -21.10 -14.99
N GLU A 383 4.73 -20.97 -14.23
CA GLU A 383 5.34 -22.04 -13.46
C GLU A 383 4.45 -22.41 -12.27
N GLY A 384 4.09 -23.70 -12.17
CA GLY A 384 3.47 -24.25 -10.96
C GLY A 384 2.03 -23.80 -10.65
N SER A 385 1.24 -23.35 -11.64
CA SER A 385 -0.18 -23.01 -11.46
C SER A 385 -1.08 -24.22 -11.12
N LYS A 386 -0.93 -24.77 -9.91
CA LYS A 386 -2.02 -25.52 -9.27
C LYS A 386 -3.23 -24.57 -9.15
N PRO A 387 -4.45 -24.99 -9.53
CA PRO A 387 -5.64 -24.22 -9.21
C PRO A 387 -5.68 -23.93 -7.71
N ALA A 388 -6.14 -22.73 -7.34
CA ALA A 388 -6.51 -22.45 -5.94
C ALA A 388 -7.46 -23.55 -5.48
N LEU A 389 -7.14 -24.20 -4.36
CA LEU A 389 -7.99 -25.26 -3.82
C LEU A 389 -9.39 -24.67 -3.57
N PRO A 390 -10.47 -25.38 -3.95
CA PRO A 390 -11.81 -25.00 -3.47
C PRO A 390 -11.79 -25.03 -1.94
N ALA A 391 -12.54 -24.12 -1.33
CA ALA A 391 -12.60 -24.04 0.12
C ALA A 391 -13.11 -25.35 0.74
N GLU A 392 -12.59 -25.71 1.92
CA GLU A 392 -13.03 -26.92 2.60
C GLU A 392 -14.53 -26.80 2.95
N PRO A 393 -15.37 -27.79 2.58
CA PRO A 393 -16.79 -27.80 2.95
C PRO A 393 -16.98 -27.68 4.46
N GLY A 394 -17.87 -26.79 4.88
CA GLY A 394 -18.04 -26.35 6.27
C GLY A 394 -17.46 -24.96 6.56
N THR A 395 -16.62 -24.38 5.69
CA THR A 395 -16.03 -23.05 5.91
C THR A 395 -17.04 -21.93 5.64
N LEU A 396 -17.57 -21.30 6.69
CA LEU A 396 -18.38 -20.08 6.58
C LEU A 396 -17.57 -18.93 5.95
N LYS A 397 -18.16 -18.22 4.98
CA LYS A 397 -17.55 -17.03 4.38
C LYS A 397 -18.49 -15.83 4.40
N ALA A 398 -18.00 -14.70 4.90
CA ALA A 398 -18.64 -13.40 4.72
C ALA A 398 -18.34 -12.87 3.30
N SER A 399 -19.38 -12.40 2.60
CA SER A 399 -19.20 -11.67 1.35
C SER A 399 -18.57 -10.29 1.64
N ILE A 400 -17.60 -9.89 0.81
CA ILE A 400 -16.84 -8.65 0.96
C ILE A 400 -17.16 -7.75 -0.23
N LEU A 401 -17.44 -6.47 0.04
CA LEU A 401 -17.63 -5.45 -0.99
C LEU A 401 -16.42 -5.37 -1.94
N ASP A 402 -16.66 -4.92 -3.18
CA ASP A 402 -15.58 -4.54 -4.09
C ASP A 402 -14.84 -3.31 -3.54
N THR A 403 -13.50 -3.35 -3.60
CA THR A 403 -12.67 -2.21 -3.24
C THR A 403 -12.72 -1.12 -4.31
N PRO A 404 -12.67 0.18 -3.93
CA PRO A 404 -12.44 1.24 -4.90
C PRO A 404 -11.15 1.04 -5.71
N GLY A 405 -11.12 1.52 -6.95
CA GLY A 405 -9.89 1.54 -7.75
C GLY A 405 -8.85 2.51 -7.18
N ILE A 406 -7.56 2.22 -7.43
CA ILE A 406 -6.42 2.95 -6.87
C ILE A 406 -6.50 4.48 -7.07
N GLU A 407 -7.05 4.92 -8.21
CA GLU A 407 -7.23 6.33 -8.57
C GLU A 407 -8.12 7.12 -7.59
N LYS A 408 -8.94 6.44 -6.78
CA LYS A 408 -9.77 7.03 -5.72
C LYS A 408 -9.17 6.86 -4.32
N MET A 409 -8.05 6.15 -4.22
CA MET A 409 -7.37 5.74 -2.99
C MET A 409 -5.97 6.32 -2.84
N THR A 410 -5.47 7.09 -3.82
CA THR A 410 -4.17 7.75 -3.72
C THR A 410 -4.15 9.14 -4.34
N GLU A 411 -3.44 10.06 -3.69
CA GLU A 411 -3.02 11.34 -4.27
C GLU A 411 -1.53 11.33 -4.62
N GLN A 412 -1.15 12.12 -5.62
CA GLN A 412 0.24 12.26 -6.07
C GLN A 412 0.86 13.52 -5.47
N GLU A 413 1.90 13.33 -4.64
CA GLU A 413 2.70 14.41 -4.06
C GLU A 413 4.16 14.30 -4.56
N SER A 414 4.81 15.43 -4.84
CA SER A 414 6.25 15.44 -5.10
C SER A 414 7.02 15.14 -3.80
N ALA A 415 7.96 14.19 -3.81
CA ALA A 415 8.76 13.84 -2.62
C ALA A 415 9.62 14.99 -2.06
N TYR A 416 9.70 16.10 -2.80
CA TYR A 416 10.25 17.37 -2.38
C TYR A 416 9.26 18.47 -2.78
N PRO A 417 8.73 19.26 -1.83
CA PRO A 417 8.01 20.48 -2.15
C PRO A 417 8.93 21.44 -2.90
N LEU A 418 8.49 21.92 -4.07
CA LEU A 418 9.13 23.07 -4.72
C LEU A 418 8.77 24.31 -3.88
N ASN A 419 9.73 24.82 -3.09
CA ASN A 419 9.54 26.01 -2.29
C ASN A 419 9.02 27.18 -3.14
N SER A 420 8.06 27.93 -2.59
CA SER A 420 7.23 28.93 -3.27
C SER A 420 7.96 30.22 -3.66
N LEU A 421 9.07 30.11 -4.39
CA LEU A 421 9.83 31.22 -4.97
C LEU A 421 9.18 31.71 -6.27
N ASN A 422 7.97 32.29 -6.16
CA ASN A 422 7.40 33.06 -7.25
C ASN A 422 6.42 34.14 -6.75
N ASN A 423 6.94 35.16 -6.08
CA ASN A 423 6.22 36.43 -5.84
C ASN A 423 7.17 37.59 -5.47
N GLN A 424 8.05 37.97 -6.39
CA GLN A 424 8.48 39.37 -6.56
C GLN A 424 9.19 39.53 -7.90
N SER A 425 8.68 40.42 -8.73
CA SER A 425 9.27 40.81 -10.01
C SER A 425 8.97 42.27 -10.27
N GLU A 426 9.76 43.14 -9.64
CA GLU A 426 9.96 44.50 -10.14
C GLU A 426 11.44 44.71 -10.47
N VAL A 427 11.67 45.53 -11.49
CA VAL A 427 12.94 45.71 -12.19
C VAL A 427 13.49 47.09 -11.84
N LEU A 428 14.82 47.26 -11.79
CA LEU A 428 15.51 48.45 -12.36
C LEU A 428 17.05 48.32 -12.35
N THR A 429 17.61 48.21 -13.56
CA THR A 429 18.90 48.78 -14.06
C THR A 429 20.25 48.59 -13.33
N ASN A 430 21.21 48.05 -14.10
CA ASN A 430 22.63 48.48 -14.28
C ASN A 430 23.55 48.55 -13.03
N HIS A 431 24.78 48.01 -13.03
CA HIS A 431 25.81 48.11 -14.07
C HIS A 431 26.88 46.97 -14.02
N ASN A 432 27.93 47.11 -14.84
CA ASN A 432 29.14 46.27 -14.96
C ASN A 432 29.95 46.25 -13.62
N VAL A 433 30.95 45.40 -13.34
CA VAL A 433 32.16 45.02 -14.12
C VAL A 433 32.67 43.61 -13.74
N GLU A 434 33.56 43.06 -14.57
CA GLU A 434 34.30 41.80 -14.45
C GLU A 434 35.10 41.61 -13.15
N THR A 435 35.24 40.37 -12.64
CA THR A 435 36.51 39.59 -12.64
C THR A 435 36.42 38.29 -11.82
N ILE A 436 37.30 37.34 -12.17
CA ILE A 436 37.62 36.05 -11.52
C ILE A 436 39.17 36.11 -11.40
N PRO A 437 39.89 35.68 -10.32
CA PRO A 437 39.83 34.28 -9.86
C PRO A 437 40.27 33.91 -8.41
N SER A 438 40.28 32.59 -8.16
CA SER A 438 41.28 31.83 -7.38
C SER A 438 41.17 31.68 -5.84
N ARG A 439 40.77 30.46 -5.44
CA ARG A 439 41.65 29.39 -4.88
C ARG A 439 41.61 29.00 -3.38
N ASP A 440 41.95 27.71 -3.23
CA ASP A 440 42.60 26.97 -2.13
C ASP A 440 41.85 26.65 -0.80
N ASP A 441 41.25 25.43 -0.83
CA ASP A 441 41.60 24.25 0.00
C ASP A 441 41.25 24.11 1.51
N ILE A 442 41.12 22.81 1.88
CA ILE A 442 41.15 22.19 3.24
C ILE A 442 39.86 22.38 4.11
N ILE A 443 39.09 21.36 4.57
CA ILE A 443 39.34 20.05 5.25
C ILE A 443 39.51 20.26 6.79
N PHE A 444 38.84 19.55 7.73
CA PHE A 444 38.21 18.20 7.73
C PHE A 444 36.90 18.08 8.56
N GLU A 445 36.39 16.85 8.63
CA GLU A 445 35.47 16.12 9.56
C GLU A 445 34.77 16.76 10.80
N ASP A 446 33.51 16.31 10.95
CA ASP A 446 32.80 15.73 12.11
C ASP A 446 32.39 16.47 13.43
N ASP A 447 31.13 16.15 13.76
CA ASP A 447 30.54 15.76 15.07
C ASP A 447 29.81 16.74 16.02
N VAL A 448 28.83 16.13 16.71
CA VAL A 448 28.06 16.53 17.91
C VAL A 448 27.53 17.97 18.02
N PHE A 449 26.21 18.08 18.19
CA PHE A 449 25.58 19.17 18.97
C PHE A 449 24.70 18.62 20.09
N SER A 450 25.12 18.86 21.33
CA SER A 450 24.33 18.66 22.55
C SER A 450 23.57 19.94 22.94
N GLU A 451 22.61 19.80 23.84
CA GLU A 451 21.82 20.91 24.40
C GLU A 451 22.68 21.84 25.28
N GLU A 452 22.33 23.14 25.33
CA GLU A 452 22.14 23.82 26.62
C GLU A 452 21.29 25.09 26.53
N SER A 453 20.65 25.45 27.65
CA SER A 453 19.63 26.50 27.78
C SER A 453 20.12 27.75 28.51
N LYS A 454 19.59 28.95 28.23
CA LYS A 454 19.68 30.12 29.15
C LYS A 454 18.41 30.97 29.22
N GLU A 455 18.05 31.36 30.45
CA GLU A 455 17.06 32.38 30.83
C GLU A 455 17.64 33.82 30.69
N GLY A 456 16.90 34.93 30.75
CA GLY A 456 15.45 35.18 30.91
C GLY A 456 15.17 36.60 31.49
N LYS A 457 13.90 36.92 31.82
CA LYS A 457 13.38 38.18 32.48
C LYS A 457 13.44 39.44 31.57
N ASN A 458 12.65 40.54 31.69
CA ASN A 458 11.40 40.99 32.37
C ASN A 458 11.06 42.42 31.80
N LEU A 459 9.91 43.11 31.90
CA LEU A 459 8.51 42.89 32.38
C LEU A 459 7.59 44.04 31.86
N GLU A 460 6.26 43.82 31.80
CA GLU A 460 5.17 44.85 31.75
C GLU A 460 5.06 45.79 30.50
N LYS A 461 3.91 46.42 30.15
CA LYS A 461 2.74 46.85 30.96
C LYS A 461 1.39 47.03 30.17
N SER A 462 0.32 46.41 30.68
CA SER A 462 -1.11 46.87 30.78
C SER A 462 -1.98 47.46 29.62
N LYS A 463 -3.20 46.88 29.46
CA LYS A 463 -4.55 47.52 29.24
C LYS A 463 -4.86 48.23 27.89
N SER A 464 -6.10 48.37 27.39
CA SER A 464 -7.44 47.78 27.69
C SER A 464 -8.49 48.13 26.60
N MET A 465 -9.56 47.33 26.40
CA MET A 465 -10.77 47.72 25.63
C MET A 465 -11.66 48.73 26.42
N PRO A 466 -12.66 49.41 25.79
CA PRO A 466 -14.04 48.85 25.78
C PRO A 466 -14.95 49.23 24.58
N ASN A 467 -16.02 48.42 24.35
CA ASN A 467 -17.41 48.80 23.95
C ASN A 467 -17.72 49.62 22.67
N VAL A 468 -18.96 49.68 22.13
CA VAL A 468 -20.11 48.74 21.93
C VAL A 468 -21.19 49.50 21.08
N GLN A 469 -22.18 48.81 20.48
CA GLN A 469 -23.35 49.39 19.76
C GLN A 469 -23.03 50.09 18.40
N SER A 470 -23.94 50.22 17.41
CA SER A 470 -25.36 49.81 17.26
C SER A 470 -25.72 49.49 15.79
N SER A 471 -26.96 49.07 15.53
CA SER A 471 -27.63 48.93 14.22
C SER A 471 -29.02 49.63 14.30
N PRO A 472 -29.94 49.56 13.30
CA PRO A 472 -29.86 49.28 11.84
C PRO A 472 -30.65 50.32 10.97
N LYS A 473 -30.69 50.18 9.61
CA LYS A 473 -31.92 50.15 8.76
C LYS A 473 -31.73 50.42 7.24
N ASN A 474 -32.33 49.51 6.44
CA ASN A 474 -33.12 49.64 5.19
C ASN A 474 -32.94 50.78 4.15
N GLY A 475 -32.93 50.37 2.88
CA GLY A 475 -33.31 51.15 1.67
C GLY A 475 -32.19 51.24 0.61
N SER A 476 -32.45 51.20 -0.71
CA SER A 476 -33.66 50.86 -1.48
C SER A 476 -33.29 50.47 -2.94
N ARG A 477 -34.25 50.06 -3.79
CA ARG A 477 -34.03 49.53 -5.15
C ARG A 477 -33.51 50.57 -6.16
N SER A 478 -32.69 50.12 -7.11
CA SER A 478 -32.79 50.46 -8.55
C SER A 478 -32.09 49.41 -9.43
N GLU A 479 -32.47 49.32 -10.70
CA GLU A 479 -31.96 48.33 -11.67
C GLU A 479 -31.00 48.99 -12.68
N GLY A 480 -30.03 48.23 -13.20
CA GLY A 480 -29.04 48.67 -14.21
C GLY A 480 -28.46 47.48 -14.97
N ASN A 481 -28.26 47.62 -16.29
CA ASN A 481 -28.22 46.45 -17.19
C ASN A 481 -26.84 46.19 -17.86
N THR A 482 -26.66 44.94 -18.31
CA THR A 482 -25.62 44.39 -19.22
C THR A 482 -24.15 44.33 -18.74
N PRO A 483 -23.34 43.38 -19.28
CA PRO A 483 -22.36 42.68 -18.45
C PRO A 483 -20.87 42.99 -18.74
N ALA A 484 -20.05 42.85 -17.70
CA ALA A 484 -18.59 42.76 -17.82
C ALA A 484 -18.13 41.32 -18.13
N ARG A 485 -17.06 41.19 -18.91
CA ARG A 485 -16.63 39.94 -19.56
C ARG A 485 -15.51 39.23 -18.78
N SER A 486 -15.84 38.25 -17.94
CA SER A 486 -14.86 37.42 -17.23
C SER A 486 -14.41 36.20 -18.04
N LEU A 487 -13.12 35.87 -17.99
CA LEU A 487 -12.51 34.76 -18.72
C LEU A 487 -12.47 33.48 -17.87
N HIS A 488 -13.54 32.68 -17.90
CA HIS A 488 -13.51 31.33 -17.35
C HIS A 488 -12.69 30.38 -18.25
N ARG A 489 -11.54 29.93 -17.72
CA ARG A 489 -10.71 28.88 -18.36
C ARG A 489 -11.40 27.53 -18.18
N ALA A 490 -11.93 26.98 -19.27
CA ALA A 490 -12.68 25.72 -19.24
C ALA A 490 -11.79 24.52 -18.86
N VAL A 491 -12.20 23.76 -17.85
CA VAL A 491 -11.65 22.43 -17.51
C VAL A 491 -12.68 21.39 -17.95
N SER A 492 -12.26 20.45 -18.80
CA SER A 492 -13.17 19.42 -19.33
C SER A 492 -13.40 18.29 -18.32
N GLN A 493 -14.49 18.35 -17.57
CA GLN A 493 -14.98 17.18 -16.82
C GLN A 493 -15.49 16.10 -17.79
N LYS A 494 -15.09 14.84 -17.56
CA LYS A 494 -15.67 13.66 -18.22
C LYS A 494 -15.87 12.53 -17.22
N GLY A 495 -17.06 11.92 -17.23
CA GLY A 495 -17.21 10.50 -16.92
C GLY A 495 -17.35 10.08 -15.45
N GLY A 496 -18.14 10.78 -14.63
CA GLY A 496 -18.63 10.21 -13.37
C GLY A 496 -19.85 9.30 -13.60
N LEU A 497 -19.69 7.98 -13.54
CA LEU A 497 -20.83 7.05 -13.62
C LEU A 497 -21.61 6.99 -12.30
N ARG A 498 -22.92 7.23 -12.39
CA ARG A 498 -23.94 6.62 -11.54
C ARG A 498 -24.80 5.72 -12.42
N VAL A 499 -25.18 4.54 -11.92
CA VAL A 499 -26.30 3.76 -12.43
C VAL A 499 -27.20 3.46 -11.24
N SER A 500 -28.47 3.81 -11.37
CA SER A 500 -29.55 3.32 -10.51
C SER A 500 -30.43 2.43 -11.38
N ASP A 501 -30.79 1.24 -10.91
CA ASP A 501 -31.50 0.27 -11.73
C ASP A 501 -32.84 0.82 -12.25
N SER A 502 -32.95 0.87 -13.57
CA SER A 502 -34.20 1.07 -14.30
C SER A 502 -34.09 0.29 -15.61
N VAL A 503 -35.01 -0.65 -15.81
CA VAL A 503 -34.85 -1.72 -16.82
C VAL A 503 -34.99 -1.18 -18.23
N VAL A 504 -33.86 -1.03 -18.93
CA VAL A 504 -33.80 -0.79 -20.37
C VAL A 504 -32.81 -1.77 -21.00
N ASN A 505 -33.30 -2.59 -21.95
CA ASN A 505 -32.46 -3.48 -22.73
C ASN A 505 -31.55 -2.68 -23.68
N GLN A 506 -30.39 -2.25 -23.19
CA GLN A 506 -29.24 -1.96 -24.04
C GLN A 506 -28.31 -3.18 -24.04
N SER A 507 -27.93 -3.64 -25.22
CA SER A 507 -26.91 -4.68 -25.39
C SER A 507 -25.57 -4.17 -24.84
N SER A 508 -25.13 -4.74 -23.72
CA SER A 508 -23.83 -4.44 -23.13
C SER A 508 -22.71 -4.85 -24.09
N SER A 509 -22.19 -3.87 -24.83
CA SER A 509 -21.11 -4.08 -25.77
C SER A 509 -19.84 -4.51 -25.03
N VAL A 510 -19.47 -5.78 -25.19
CA VAL A 510 -18.21 -6.32 -24.67
C VAL A 510 -17.06 -5.45 -25.21
N TRP A 511 -16.28 -4.87 -24.30
CA TRP A 511 -15.19 -3.98 -24.68
C TRP A 511 -14.18 -4.71 -25.56
N THR A 512 -13.75 -4.04 -26.63
CA THR A 512 -12.69 -4.51 -27.53
C THR A 512 -11.62 -3.43 -27.71
N PRO A 513 -10.33 -3.79 -27.71
CA PRO A 513 -9.24 -2.84 -27.94
C PRO A 513 -9.31 -2.27 -29.37
N THR A 514 -9.34 -0.94 -29.49
CA THR A 514 -9.30 -0.24 -30.78
C THR A 514 -7.89 0.29 -31.08
N VAL A 515 -7.65 0.65 -32.34
CA VAL A 515 -6.36 1.21 -32.79
C VAL A 515 -6.07 2.54 -32.07
N GLU A 516 -7.09 3.38 -31.95
CA GLU A 516 -7.04 4.69 -31.28
C GLU A 516 -6.76 4.51 -29.78
N TRP A 517 -7.37 3.51 -29.14
CA TRP A 517 -7.09 3.18 -27.73
C TRP A 517 -5.61 2.80 -27.55
N VAL A 518 -5.06 1.88 -28.35
CA VAL A 518 -3.63 1.51 -28.23
C VAL A 518 -2.72 2.72 -28.47
N GLN A 519 -2.99 3.53 -29.50
CA GLN A 519 -2.20 4.73 -29.80
C GLN A 519 -2.27 5.80 -28.70
N SER A 520 -3.41 5.91 -28.00
CA SER A 520 -3.63 6.91 -26.94
C SER A 520 -2.72 6.77 -25.72
N TRP A 521 -2.13 5.58 -25.50
CA TRP A 521 -1.20 5.32 -24.40
C TRP A 521 0.18 4.83 -24.86
N LYS A 522 0.30 4.09 -26.00
CA LYS A 522 1.61 3.60 -26.47
C LYS A 522 2.64 4.72 -26.63
N SER A 523 2.22 5.87 -27.16
CA SER A 523 3.03 7.07 -27.36
C SER A 523 3.54 7.73 -26.07
N LYS A 524 2.96 7.37 -24.91
CA LYS A 524 3.28 7.94 -23.58
C LYS A 524 4.14 7.02 -22.72
N LEU A 525 4.42 5.78 -23.16
CA LEU A 525 5.23 4.82 -22.41
C LEU A 525 6.61 5.42 -22.09
N PRO A 526 7.03 5.51 -20.81
CA PRO A 526 8.26 6.21 -20.43
C PRO A 526 9.51 5.34 -20.69
N LEU A 527 9.74 4.96 -21.94
CA LEU A 527 10.84 4.08 -22.37
C LEU A 527 12.17 4.82 -22.59
N GLN A 528 12.17 6.17 -22.62
CA GLN A 528 13.32 6.97 -23.06
C GLN A 528 14.60 6.69 -22.25
N THR A 529 14.52 6.66 -20.92
CA THR A 529 15.68 6.40 -20.04
C THR A 529 16.24 4.99 -20.23
N ILE A 530 15.39 3.95 -20.28
CA ILE A 530 15.81 2.56 -20.47
C ILE A 530 16.39 2.34 -21.87
N MET A 531 15.78 2.92 -22.91
CA MET A 531 16.30 2.84 -24.28
C MET A 531 17.63 3.56 -24.43
N ARG A 532 17.83 4.68 -23.71
CA ARG A 532 19.12 5.40 -23.66
C ARG A 532 20.20 4.62 -22.90
N LEU A 533 19.84 4.01 -21.75
CA LEU A 533 20.68 3.08 -21.00
C LEU A 533 21.19 1.94 -21.91
N LEU A 534 20.28 1.29 -22.64
CA LEU A 534 20.61 0.20 -23.56
C LEU A 534 21.51 0.66 -24.71
N GLN A 535 21.23 1.81 -25.34
CA GLN A 535 22.08 2.39 -26.39
C GLN A 535 23.53 2.63 -25.96
N VAL A 536 23.74 3.01 -24.69
CA VAL A 536 25.07 3.32 -24.15
C VAL A 536 25.80 2.05 -23.70
N LEU A 537 25.14 1.20 -22.90
CA LEU A 537 25.82 0.07 -22.25
C LEU A 537 25.90 -1.19 -23.09
N VAL A 538 24.93 -1.47 -23.99
CA VAL A 538 24.96 -2.70 -24.80
C VAL A 538 26.23 -2.79 -25.65
N PRO A 539 26.63 -1.75 -26.44
CA PRO A 539 27.86 -1.82 -27.23
C PRO A 539 29.13 -1.92 -26.37
N GLN A 540 29.13 -1.36 -25.16
CA GLN A 540 30.28 -1.43 -24.25
C GLN A 540 30.43 -2.83 -23.64
N VAL A 541 29.32 -3.45 -23.21
CA VAL A 541 29.30 -4.81 -22.69
C VAL A 541 29.63 -5.82 -23.79
N GLU A 542 29.10 -5.65 -25.00
CA GLU A 542 29.44 -6.53 -26.14
C GLU A 542 30.90 -6.39 -26.53
N LYS A 543 31.44 -5.16 -26.58
CA LYS A 543 32.86 -4.91 -26.83
C LYS A 543 33.76 -5.55 -25.76
N ILE A 544 33.50 -5.35 -24.47
CA ILE A 544 34.38 -5.91 -23.42
C ILE A 544 34.33 -7.45 -23.37
N CYS A 545 33.20 -8.07 -23.73
CA CYS A 545 33.13 -9.53 -23.89
C CYS A 545 33.99 -10.03 -25.06
N ILE A 546 34.04 -9.30 -26.18
CA ILE A 546 34.89 -9.63 -27.34
C ILE A 546 36.37 -9.37 -27.03
N ASP A 547 36.72 -8.14 -26.64
CA ASP A 547 38.11 -7.68 -26.47
C ASP A 547 38.90 -8.48 -25.41
N LYS A 548 38.21 -9.03 -24.40
CA LYS A 548 38.81 -9.80 -23.30
C LYS A 548 38.40 -11.28 -23.27
N GLY A 549 37.54 -11.72 -24.20
CA GLY A 549 37.01 -13.09 -24.21
C GLY A 549 36.13 -13.45 -23.00
N LEU A 550 35.50 -12.47 -22.34
CA LEU A 550 34.76 -12.67 -21.09
C LEU A 550 33.49 -13.49 -21.33
N THR A 551 33.30 -14.51 -20.51
CA THR A 551 32.04 -15.29 -20.42
C THR A 551 31.45 -15.33 -19.01
N ASP A 552 32.15 -14.79 -18.01
CA ASP A 552 31.69 -14.74 -16.61
C ASP A 552 30.76 -13.54 -16.36
N GLU A 553 29.57 -13.84 -15.86
CA GLU A 553 28.57 -12.89 -15.37
C GLU A 553 29.15 -11.96 -14.27
N SER A 554 30.04 -12.48 -13.43
CA SER A 554 30.69 -11.77 -12.34
C SER A 554 31.59 -10.62 -12.83
N GLU A 555 32.23 -10.77 -13.99
CA GLU A 555 33.12 -9.74 -14.55
C GLU A 555 32.35 -8.64 -15.27
N ILE A 556 31.21 -8.98 -15.89
CA ILE A 556 30.29 -7.99 -16.46
C ILE A 556 29.63 -7.17 -15.32
N LEU A 557 29.25 -7.82 -14.21
CA LEU A 557 28.73 -7.11 -13.03
C LEU A 557 29.78 -6.16 -12.42
N LYS A 558 31.04 -6.59 -12.27
CA LYS A 558 32.15 -5.71 -11.86
C LYS A 558 32.34 -4.52 -12.79
N PHE A 559 32.26 -4.72 -14.12
CA PHE A 559 32.32 -3.62 -15.08
C PHE A 559 31.19 -2.62 -14.88
N LEU A 560 29.94 -3.10 -14.71
CA LEU A 560 28.77 -2.25 -14.49
C LEU A 560 28.84 -1.47 -13.17
N GLN A 561 29.42 -2.05 -12.11
CA GLN A 561 29.64 -1.38 -10.81
C GLN A 561 30.64 -0.23 -10.86
N HIS A 562 31.55 -0.21 -11.83
CA HIS A 562 32.51 0.88 -12.04
C HIS A 562 32.09 1.82 -13.19
N GLY A 563 30.95 1.55 -13.83
CA GLY A 563 30.39 2.39 -14.89
C GLY A 563 29.67 3.60 -14.33
N THR A 564 29.61 4.69 -15.11
CA THR A 564 28.79 5.87 -14.77
C THR A 564 27.96 6.31 -15.96
N LEU A 565 26.77 6.86 -15.67
CA LEU A 565 25.81 7.37 -16.66
C LEU A 565 25.49 8.86 -16.46
N VAL A 566 26.23 9.55 -15.59
CA VAL A 566 26.10 10.98 -15.35
C VAL A 566 26.28 11.73 -16.68
N GLY A 567 25.31 12.57 -17.04
CA GLY A 567 25.27 13.30 -18.32
C GLY A 567 24.90 12.48 -19.56
N LEU A 568 24.72 11.15 -19.45
CA LEU A 568 24.36 10.29 -20.59
C LEU A 568 22.86 9.96 -20.66
N LEU A 569 22.16 9.97 -19.52
CA LEU A 569 20.71 9.79 -19.41
C LEU A 569 19.93 11.11 -19.57
N PRO A 570 18.61 11.07 -19.85
CA PRO A 570 17.75 12.25 -19.74
C PRO A 570 17.78 12.85 -18.33
N VAL A 571 17.41 14.12 -18.21
CA VAL A 571 17.21 14.80 -16.91
C VAL A 571 16.22 13.97 -16.08
N PRO A 572 16.53 13.67 -14.79
CA PRO A 572 15.61 12.95 -13.94
C PRO A 572 14.26 13.65 -13.80
N HIS A 573 13.18 12.88 -13.72
CA HIS A 573 11.86 13.44 -13.42
C HIS A 573 11.76 13.81 -11.93
N PRO A 574 10.70 14.51 -11.48
CA PRO A 574 10.37 14.58 -10.06
C PRO A 574 10.01 13.17 -9.54
N ILE A 575 10.37 12.88 -8.28
CA ILE A 575 9.85 11.71 -7.58
C ILE A 575 8.38 11.99 -7.21
N LEU A 576 7.46 11.19 -7.73
CA LEU A 576 6.03 11.25 -7.41
C LEU A 576 5.67 10.12 -6.46
N ILE A 577 5.25 10.47 -5.24
CA ILE A 577 4.78 9.52 -4.23
C ILE A 577 3.26 9.49 -4.25
N ARG A 578 2.69 8.28 -4.34
CA ARG A 578 1.25 8.02 -4.31
C ARG A 578 0.84 7.66 -2.89
N LYS A 579 0.50 8.67 -2.08
CA LYS A 579 0.08 8.48 -0.68
C LYS A 579 -1.35 7.95 -0.62
N TYR A 580 -1.64 7.03 0.31
CA TYR A 580 -3.00 6.55 0.55
C TYR A 580 -3.92 7.72 0.96
N GLN A 581 -5.12 7.75 0.39
CA GLN A 581 -6.21 8.64 0.79
C GLN A 581 -7.47 7.84 1.17
N ALA A 582 -8.05 8.20 2.31
CA ALA A 582 -9.29 7.61 2.79
C ALA A 582 -10.48 8.10 1.95
N ASN A 583 -11.39 7.19 1.59
CA ASN A 583 -12.61 7.56 0.88
C ASN A 583 -13.80 6.75 1.39
N GLY A 584 -15.01 7.27 1.17
CA GLY A 584 -16.24 6.62 1.64
C GLY A 584 -16.55 5.24 1.03
N GLY A 585 -15.73 4.74 0.10
CA GLY A 585 -15.74 3.35 -0.36
C GLY A 585 -14.80 2.45 0.45
N THR A 586 -13.56 2.88 0.73
CA THR A 586 -12.65 2.13 1.61
C THR A 586 -13.20 2.05 3.03
N THR A 587 -13.81 3.10 3.56
CA THR A 587 -14.51 3.05 4.86
C THR A 587 -15.61 1.99 4.89
N ALA A 588 -16.44 1.89 3.84
CA ALA A 588 -17.50 0.89 3.76
C ALA A 588 -16.93 -0.54 3.63
N TRP A 589 -15.86 -0.70 2.86
CA TRP A 589 -15.11 -1.95 2.74
C TRP A 589 -14.55 -2.41 4.09
N PHE A 590 -13.82 -1.53 4.80
CA PHE A 590 -13.25 -1.82 6.11
C PHE A 590 -14.34 -2.20 7.12
N ARG A 591 -15.44 -1.45 7.20
CA ARG A 591 -16.56 -1.75 8.10
C ARG A 591 -17.18 -3.12 7.84
N THR A 592 -17.32 -3.50 6.56
CA THR A 592 -17.84 -4.83 6.16
C THR A 592 -16.85 -5.94 6.55
N TYR A 593 -15.56 -5.75 6.28
CA TYR A 593 -14.51 -6.71 6.61
C TYR A 593 -14.35 -6.89 8.13
N ILE A 594 -14.37 -5.80 8.92
CA ILE A 594 -14.31 -5.80 10.38
C ILE A 594 -15.40 -6.69 10.96
N TRP A 595 -16.66 -6.43 10.62
CA TRP A 595 -17.77 -7.21 11.14
C TRP A 595 -17.80 -8.65 10.60
N GLY A 596 -17.30 -8.88 9.38
CA GLY A 596 -17.09 -10.23 8.85
C GLY A 596 -16.09 -11.05 9.67
N VAL A 597 -14.93 -10.47 10.02
CA VAL A 597 -13.94 -11.12 10.90
C VAL A 597 -14.52 -11.34 12.30
N VAL A 598 -15.12 -10.31 12.91
CA VAL A 598 -15.74 -10.40 14.24
C VAL A 598 -16.81 -11.51 14.30
N TYR A 599 -17.68 -11.62 13.28
CA TYR A 599 -18.67 -12.70 13.18
C TYR A 599 -18.02 -14.08 13.11
N LEU A 600 -17.06 -14.27 12.19
CA LEU A 600 -16.39 -15.56 11.98
C LEU A 600 -15.53 -16.01 13.18
N ARG A 601 -15.09 -15.07 14.04
CA ARG A 601 -14.35 -15.37 15.29
C ARG A 601 -15.27 -15.75 16.46
N ASN A 602 -16.53 -15.33 16.46
CA ASN A 602 -17.50 -15.61 17.54
C ASN A 602 -18.56 -16.65 17.10
N VAL A 603 -18.07 -17.77 16.56
CA VAL A 603 -18.88 -18.94 16.16
C VAL A 603 -18.94 -20.05 17.21
N ASP A 604 -18.11 -20.00 18.25
CA ASP A 604 -18.13 -20.94 19.38
C ASP A 604 -17.80 -20.25 20.72
N PRO A 605 -18.76 -20.14 21.67
CA PRO A 605 -20.19 -20.28 21.44
C PRO A 605 -20.69 -19.18 20.47
N PRO A 606 -21.62 -19.48 19.54
CA PRO A 606 -22.00 -18.55 18.50
C PRO A 606 -22.86 -17.40 19.03
N ILE A 607 -22.38 -16.15 18.93
CA ILE A 607 -23.11 -14.97 19.41
C ILE A 607 -24.30 -14.62 18.51
N TRP A 608 -24.14 -14.79 17.19
CA TRP A 608 -25.06 -14.33 16.17
C TRP A 608 -25.73 -15.46 15.37
N PHE A 609 -25.90 -16.63 15.98
CA PHE A 609 -26.57 -17.78 15.37
C PHE A 609 -28.02 -17.44 14.99
N ASP A 610 -28.46 -17.85 13.80
CA ASP A 610 -29.82 -17.66 13.27
C ASP A 610 -30.34 -16.21 13.27
N THR A 611 -29.42 -15.23 13.15
CA THR A 611 -29.76 -13.80 13.07
C THR A 611 -29.76 -13.26 11.64
N ASP A 612 -30.64 -12.28 11.38
CA ASP A 612 -30.92 -11.67 10.07
C ASP A 612 -29.86 -10.60 9.68
N VAL A 613 -28.61 -11.06 9.52
CA VAL A 613 -27.44 -10.26 9.12
C VAL A 613 -27.59 -9.77 7.67
N LYS A 614 -27.40 -8.46 7.46
CA LYS A 614 -27.59 -7.78 6.16
C LYS A 614 -26.37 -7.02 5.65
N LEU A 615 -25.35 -6.84 6.50
CA LEU A 615 -24.10 -6.15 6.12
C LEU A 615 -23.25 -6.96 5.12
N PHE A 616 -23.32 -8.28 5.19
CA PHE A 616 -22.65 -9.22 4.29
C PHE A 616 -23.45 -10.51 4.16
N GLU A 617 -23.37 -11.17 3.01
CA GLU A 617 -23.93 -12.52 2.84
C GLU A 617 -23.07 -13.53 3.61
N ILE A 618 -23.71 -14.52 4.24
CA ILE A 618 -23.04 -15.63 4.92
C ILE A 618 -23.16 -16.87 4.02
N GLN A 619 -22.10 -17.17 3.27
CA GLN A 619 -22.05 -18.37 2.44
C GLN A 619 -21.71 -19.58 3.30
N ARG A 620 -22.66 -20.51 3.42
CA ARG A 620 -22.44 -21.88 3.90
C ARG A 620 -21.92 -22.70 2.71
N VAL A 621 -20.63 -23.06 2.76
CA VAL A 621 -19.95 -23.94 1.77
C VAL A 621 -20.06 -25.39 2.21
#